data_AF-A0A2V7J0F1-F1
#
_entry.id   AF-A0A2V7J0F1-F1
#
_cell.length_a   1.000
_cell.length_b   1.000
_cell.length_c   1.000
_cell.angle_alpha   90.00
_cell.angle_beta   90.00
_cell.angle_gamma   90.00
#
_symmetry.space_group_name_H-M   'P 1'
#
loop_
_entity.id
_entity.type
_entity.pdbx_description
1 polymer ?
#
loop_
_entity_poly.entity_id
_entity_poly.type
_entity_poly.pdbx_seq_one_letter_code
_entity_poly.pdbx_strand_id
1 'polypeptide(L)'
;MFSVPAMGVATAINLQATGATTAVATGDFVLIASEENPVARALRANGIAVTALHSHMLNENPRLLFMHFWGEGDAVKLARGLRAALDQMDIKRT
;
A
#
# COMPACT_ATOMS: atom_id res chain seq x y z
N MET A 1 3.74 -25.62 -9.06
CA MET A 1 3.90 -24.72 -7.89
C MET A 1 5.11 -23.85 -8.18
N PHE A 2 4.91 -22.64 -8.70
CA PHE A 2 6.01 -21.70 -8.93
C PHE A 2 6.00 -20.72 -7.77
N SER A 3 6.88 -20.96 -6.79
CA SER A 3 7.16 -19.97 -5.76
C SER A 3 7.76 -18.75 -6.45
N VAL A 4 7.15 -17.59 -6.30
CA VAL A 4 7.75 -16.33 -6.73
C VAL A 4 9.05 -16.18 -5.93
N PRO A 5 10.22 -15.96 -6.55
CA PRO A 5 11.42 -15.58 -5.82
C PRO A 5 11.09 -14.33 -4.99
N ALA A 6 11.49 -14.27 -3.72
CA ALA A 6 11.13 -13.17 -2.79
C ALA A 6 11.58 -11.76 -3.23
N MET A 7 12.27 -11.63 -4.36
CA MET A 7 12.73 -10.35 -4.88
C MET A 7 11.56 -9.56 -5.47
N GLY A 8 11.13 -8.51 -4.75
CA GLY A 8 10.11 -7.57 -5.21
C GLY A 8 8.70 -7.80 -4.70
N VAL A 9 8.50 -8.70 -3.73
CA VAL A 9 7.21 -8.92 -3.05
C VAL A 9 7.29 -8.32 -1.65
N ALA A 10 7.11 -7.02 -1.53
CA ALA A 10 7.08 -6.30 -0.26
C ALA A 10 6.17 -5.08 -0.37
N THR A 11 5.39 -4.81 0.69
CA THR A 11 4.70 -3.52 0.82
C THR A 11 5.74 -2.46 1.17
N ALA A 12 5.96 -1.50 0.27
CA ALA A 12 6.90 -0.41 0.46
C ALA A 12 6.15 0.88 0.78
N ILE A 13 6.50 1.53 1.90
CA ILE A 13 5.94 2.81 2.31
C ILE A 13 7.08 3.79 2.51
N ASN A 14 7.10 4.84 1.70
CA ASN A 14 8.06 5.93 1.81
C ASN A 14 7.35 7.19 2.32
N LEU A 15 7.96 7.89 3.28
CA LEU A 15 7.56 9.23 3.69
C LEU A 15 8.77 10.15 3.59
N GLN A 16 8.60 11.26 2.87
CA GLN A 16 9.64 12.28 2.71
C GLN A 16 9.10 13.62 3.19
N ALA A 17 9.80 14.24 4.15
CA ALA A 17 9.45 15.56 4.64
C ALA A 17 9.56 16.61 3.52
N THR A 18 8.54 17.44 3.40
CA THR A 18 8.50 18.62 2.50
C THR A 18 8.46 19.94 3.27
N GLY A 19 8.35 19.87 4.60
CA GLY A 19 8.33 21.00 5.51
C GLY A 19 8.38 20.55 6.97
N ALA A 20 8.12 21.47 7.90
CA ALA A 20 8.19 21.18 9.34
C ALA A 20 7.16 20.14 9.82
N THR A 21 5.97 20.12 9.20
CA THR A 21 4.88 19.18 9.52
C THR A 21 4.32 18.45 8.31
N THR A 22 4.80 18.78 7.10
CA THR A 22 4.30 18.24 5.85
C THR A 22 5.24 17.21 5.25
N ALA A 23 4.67 16.24 4.57
CA ALA A 23 5.39 15.21 3.85
C ALA A 23 4.66 14.83 2.55
N VAL A 24 5.39 14.17 1.67
CA VAL A 24 4.85 13.35 0.58
C VAL A 24 5.03 11.89 0.98
N ALA A 25 4.02 11.07 0.70
CA ALA A 25 4.04 9.63 0.88
C ALA A 25 3.74 8.92 -0.44
N THR A 26 4.53 7.90 -0.74
CA THR A 26 4.39 7.09 -1.96
C THR A 26 4.91 5.66 -1.73
N GLY A 27 4.48 4.74 -2.57
CA GLY A 27 4.85 3.34 -2.52
C GLY A 27 3.73 2.46 -3.02
N ASP A 28 3.72 1.21 -2.56
CA ASP A 28 2.70 0.24 -2.92
C ASP A 28 2.32 -0.69 -1.77
N PHE A 29 1.10 -1.18 -1.83
CA PHE A 29 0.63 -2.33 -1.05
C PHE A 29 0.63 -3.57 -1.92
N VAL A 30 1.14 -4.68 -1.37
CA VAL A 30 1.05 -6.00 -2.00
C VAL A 30 -0.10 -6.76 -1.37
N LEU A 31 -1.11 -7.04 -2.18
CA LEU A 31 -2.43 -7.48 -1.74
C LEU A 31 -2.83 -8.79 -2.41
N ILE A 32 -3.58 -9.61 -1.70
CA ILE A 32 -4.43 -10.62 -2.35
C ILE A 32 -5.77 -9.99 -2.78
N ALA A 33 -6.49 -10.66 -3.68
CA ALA A 33 -7.72 -10.13 -4.28
C ALA A 33 -8.78 -9.67 -3.26
N SER A 34 -8.89 -10.33 -2.10
CA SER A 34 -9.85 -9.96 -1.05
C SER A 34 -9.52 -8.66 -0.32
N GLU A 35 -8.26 -8.23 -0.34
CA GLU A 35 -7.77 -7.05 0.40
C GLU A 35 -7.82 -5.76 -0.44
N GLU A 36 -7.86 -5.89 -1.77
CA GLU A 36 -7.83 -4.77 -2.72
C GLU A 36 -8.84 -3.66 -2.34
N ASN A 37 -10.12 -4.00 -2.34
CA ASN A 37 -11.18 -3.04 -2.13
C ASN A 37 -11.19 -2.42 -0.71
N PRO A 38 -11.03 -3.20 0.38
CA PRO A 38 -10.83 -2.66 1.72
C PRO A 38 -9.69 -1.64 1.81
N VAL A 39 -8.51 -1.97 1.28
CA VAL A 39 -7.32 -1.10 1.31
C VAL A 39 -7.54 0.17 0.49
N ALA A 40 -8.06 0.05 -0.74
CA ALA A 40 -8.34 1.21 -1.59
C ALA A 40 -9.35 2.18 -0.94
N ARG A 41 -10.36 1.65 -0.24
CA ARG A 41 -11.32 2.48 0.51
C ARG A 41 -10.67 3.19 1.69
N ALA A 42 -9.82 2.49 2.45
CA ALA A 42 -9.10 3.09 3.57
C ALA A 42 -8.17 4.23 3.13
N LEU A 43 -7.43 4.05 2.03
CA LEU A 43 -6.59 5.11 1.46
C LEU A 43 -7.41 6.33 1.05
N ARG A 44 -8.48 6.13 0.26
CA ARG A 44 -9.34 7.23 -0.21
C ARG A 44 -10.04 7.96 0.94
N ALA A 45 -10.50 7.25 1.96
CA ALA A 45 -11.13 7.84 3.15
C ALA A 45 -10.17 8.76 3.93
N ASN A 46 -8.86 8.56 3.78
CA ASN A 46 -7.82 9.37 4.41
C ASN A 46 -7.16 10.37 3.43
N GLY A 47 -7.76 10.60 2.26
CA GLY A 47 -7.25 11.56 1.28
C GLY A 47 -5.98 11.10 0.55
N ILE A 48 -5.66 9.81 0.58
CA ILE A 48 -4.53 9.22 -0.15
C ILE A 48 -5.05 8.65 -1.47
N ALA A 49 -4.45 9.07 -2.59
CA ALA A 49 -4.85 8.66 -3.92
C ALA A 49 -4.31 7.26 -4.23
N VAL A 50 -5.14 6.41 -4.85
CA VAL A 50 -4.68 5.18 -5.52
C VAL A 50 -4.30 5.55 -6.95
N THR A 51 -3.04 5.35 -7.31
CA THR A 51 -2.48 5.81 -8.60
C THR A 51 -2.39 4.71 -9.64
N ALA A 52 -2.21 3.44 -9.22
CA ALA A 52 -2.23 2.28 -10.10
C ALA A 52 -2.59 1.01 -9.34
N LEU A 53 -3.09 0.01 -10.08
CA LEU A 53 -3.36 -1.33 -9.57
C LEU A 53 -3.06 -2.35 -10.67
N HIS A 54 -2.10 -3.25 -10.43
CA HIS A 54 -1.69 -4.28 -11.40
C HIS A 54 -1.00 -5.46 -10.72
N SER A 55 -0.70 -6.54 -11.45
CA SER A 55 0.22 -7.60 -10.99
C SER A 55 1.60 -7.43 -11.63
N HIS A 56 2.66 -7.81 -10.91
CA HIS A 56 4.03 -7.90 -11.44
C HIS A 56 4.34 -9.26 -12.08
N MET A 57 3.51 -10.27 -11.84
CA MET A 57 3.73 -11.64 -12.30
C MET A 57 2.57 -12.09 -13.21
N LEU A 58 2.82 -13.14 -14.00
CA LEU A 58 1.83 -13.69 -14.94
C LEU A 58 1.08 -14.91 -14.37
N ASN A 59 1.76 -15.75 -13.58
CA ASN A 59 1.33 -17.11 -13.23
C ASN A 59 1.43 -17.43 -11.73
N GLU A 60 1.56 -16.41 -10.88
CA GLU A 60 1.61 -16.56 -9.43
C GLU A 60 0.26 -17.01 -8.85
N ASN A 61 0.30 -17.76 -7.74
CA ASN A 61 -0.88 -18.18 -7.00
C ASN A 61 -0.57 -18.19 -5.49
N PRO A 62 -1.30 -17.45 -4.64
CA PRO A 62 -2.40 -16.55 -4.97
C PRO A 62 -1.96 -15.39 -5.88
N ARG A 63 -2.89 -14.86 -6.68
CA ARG A 63 -2.63 -13.66 -7.49
C ARG A 63 -2.31 -12.49 -6.57
N LEU A 64 -1.20 -11.81 -6.82
CA LEU A 64 -0.78 -10.65 -6.06
C LEU A 64 -1.08 -9.38 -6.85
N LEU A 65 -1.63 -8.38 -6.17
CA LEU A 65 -1.92 -7.07 -6.71
C LEU A 65 -1.05 -6.03 -6.02
N PHE A 66 -0.46 -5.13 -6.80
CA PHE A 66 0.39 -4.04 -6.36
C PHE A 66 -0.41 -2.75 -6.51
N MET A 67 -0.84 -2.20 -5.39
CA MET A 67 -1.64 -0.98 -5.33
C MET A 67 -0.74 0.21 -5.01
N HIS A 68 -0.44 0.99 -6.05
CA HIS A 68 0.38 2.19 -5.93
C HIS A 68 -0.45 3.33 -5.36
N PHE A 69 0.17 4.17 -4.53
CA PHE A 69 -0.49 5.30 -3.91
C PHE A 69 0.34 6.57 -3.94
N TRP A 70 -0.34 7.71 -3.81
CA TRP A 70 0.25 9.02 -3.62
C TRP A 70 -0.52 9.80 -2.56
N GLY A 71 0.19 10.39 -1.60
CA GLY A 71 -0.38 11.29 -0.60
C GLY A 71 0.56 12.46 -0.33
N GLU A 72 -0.02 13.62 -0.04
CA GLU A 72 0.72 14.83 0.32
C GLU A 72 -0.05 15.59 1.40
N GLY A 73 0.67 16.15 2.38
CA GLY A 73 0.08 16.97 3.42
C GLY A 73 0.68 16.70 4.78
N ASP A 74 -0.11 16.83 5.84
CA ASP A 74 0.33 16.61 7.22
C ASP A 74 0.87 15.18 7.42
N ALA A 75 2.11 15.07 7.90
CA ALA A 75 2.82 13.81 8.01
C ALA A 75 2.13 12.81 8.98
N VAL A 76 1.50 13.31 10.05
CA VAL A 76 0.80 12.47 11.02
C VAL A 76 -0.52 11.95 10.43
N LYS A 77 -1.26 12.78 9.69
CA LYS A 77 -2.47 12.33 8.96
C LYS A 77 -2.12 11.29 7.91
N LEU A 78 -1.05 11.50 7.13
CA LEU A 78 -0.57 10.50 6.16
C LEU A 78 -0.23 9.18 6.84
N ALA A 79 0.55 9.21 7.93
CA ALA A 79 0.91 8.00 8.68
C ALA A 79 -0.31 7.26 9.23
N ARG A 80 -1.32 7.98 9.75
CA ARG A 80 -2.59 7.38 10.22
C ARG A 80 -3.39 6.74 9.08
N GLY A 81 -3.45 7.39 7.92
CA GLY A 81 -4.14 6.85 6.75
C GLY A 81 -3.48 5.58 6.22
N LEU A 82 -2.15 5.57 6.13
CA LEU A 82 -1.37 4.39 5.74
C LEU A 82 -1.53 3.25 6.76
N ARG A 83 -1.56 3.56 8.05
CA ARG A 83 -1.84 2.58 9.10
C ARG A 83 -3.25 1.98 8.96
N ALA A 84 -4.26 2.80 8.69
CA ALA A 84 -5.63 2.32 8.48
C ALA A 84 -5.73 1.36 7.27
N ALA A 85 -4.96 1.62 6.21
CA ALA A 85 -4.84 0.73 5.07
C ALA A 85 -4.15 -0.60 5.44
N LEU A 86 -3.03 -0.57 6.17
CA LEU A 86 -2.37 -1.77 6.68
C LEU A 86 -3.29 -2.62 7.58
N ASP A 87 -4.17 -1.99 8.36
CA ASP A 87 -5.12 -2.70 9.22
C ASP A 87 -6.20 -3.48 8.43
N GLN A 88 -6.31 -3.27 7.10
CA GLN A 88 -7.19 -4.04 6.22
C GLN A 88 -6.52 -5.26 5.58
N MET A 89 -5.23 -5.47 5.83
CA MET A 89 -4.46 -6.61 5.32
C MET A 89 -4.38 -7.74 6.36
N ASP A 90 -4.21 -8.97 5.89
CA ASP A 90 -3.95 -10.16 6.72
C ASP A 90 -2.48 -10.18 7.18
N ILE A 91 -2.12 -9.22 8.02
CA ILE A 91 -0.79 -9.12 8.62
C ILE A 91 -0.82 -9.77 10.01
N LYS A 92 0.06 -10.74 10.25
CA LYS A 92 0.29 -11.27 11.61
C LYS A 92 0.83 -10.16 12.51
N ARG A 93 0.06 -9.84 13.55
CA ARG A 93 0.52 -8.96 14.64
C ARG A 93 1.31 -9.80 15.65
N THR A 94 2.54 -9.41 15.92
CA THR A 94 3.41 -9.96 16.98
C THR A 94 3.44 -9.03 18.17
#